data_AF-A0AAD7AR59-F1
#
_entry.id   AF-A0AAD7AR59-F1
#
_cell.length_a   1.000
_cell.length_b   1.000
_cell.length_c   1.000
_cell.angle_alpha   90.00
_cell.angle_beta   90.00
_cell.angle_gamma   90.00
#
_symmetry.space_group_name_H-M   'P 1'
#
loop_
_entity.id
_entity.type
_entity.pdbx_description
1 polymer ?
#
loop_
_entity_poly.entity_id
_entity_poly.type
_entity_poly.pdbx_seq_one_letter_code
_entity_poly.pdbx_strand_id
1 'polypeptide(L)'
;MSQTVPPVLDDISDTIRTNFVGFASFTLLVWDHVITFSDEVEYIWKGKKGPIIYLFIFNRYFTPLGFIINLYAYLSPSWTVERCARFIRYEGCTVAIAVEVVGAMMLLRINALYPRQKWITALLGVLLVVETGINAWLISRGEPVLHNKASGVHACSMIFDPAISHAASASAWYPLLYDSIVFALTVNRTLPSIRKKQAGFIVKRLLEDGVLYYSVIFAITFVLTFMIVAAPPGTKNICAQMEQL
;
A
#
# COMPACT_ATOMS: atom_id res chain seq x y z
N MET A 1 -16.78 -19.48 -7.33
CA MET A 1 -17.80 -19.65 -6.28
C MET A 1 -18.66 -18.40 -6.30
N SER A 2 -19.94 -18.47 -6.66
CA SER A 2 -20.81 -17.27 -6.69
C SER A 2 -20.81 -16.59 -5.32
N GLN A 3 -20.76 -15.25 -5.28
CA GLN A 3 -20.84 -14.50 -4.02
C GLN A 3 -22.13 -14.90 -3.28
N THR A 4 -22.00 -15.32 -2.02
CA THR A 4 -23.15 -15.60 -1.16
C THR A 4 -23.45 -14.37 -0.33
N VAL A 5 -24.73 -13.99 -0.23
CA VAL A 5 -25.14 -12.84 0.59
C VAL A 5 -24.86 -13.19 2.06
N PRO A 6 -24.09 -12.37 2.78
CA PRO A 6 -23.74 -12.66 4.17
C PRO A 6 -24.96 -12.55 5.11
N PRO A 7 -24.93 -13.24 6.26
CA PRO A 7 -25.87 -13.00 7.35
C PRO A 7 -25.81 -11.55 7.82
N VAL A 8 -26.95 -10.99 8.23
CA VAL A 8 -27.08 -9.56 8.60
C VAL A 8 -26.08 -9.14 9.68
N LEU A 9 -25.90 -9.97 10.72
CA LEU A 9 -24.99 -9.65 11.83
C LEU A 9 -23.52 -9.63 11.39
N ASP A 10 -23.12 -10.56 10.54
CA ASP A 10 -21.74 -10.66 10.04
C ASP A 10 -21.43 -9.50 9.10
N ASP A 11 -22.38 -9.14 8.22
CA ASP A 11 -22.28 -8.02 7.28
C ASP A 11 -22.06 -6.68 8.00
N ILE A 12 -22.82 -6.44 9.08
CA ILE A 12 -22.68 -5.24 9.92
C ILE A 12 -21.35 -5.26 10.67
N SER A 13 -20.98 -6.39 11.29
CA SER A 13 -19.74 -6.53 12.05
C SER A 13 -18.50 -6.28 11.19
N ASP A 14 -18.43 -6.88 10.00
CA ASP A 14 -17.29 -6.75 9.09
C ASP A 14 -17.15 -5.32 8.55
N THR A 15 -18.27 -4.66 8.26
CA THR A 15 -18.29 -3.25 7.87
C THR A 15 -17.76 -2.35 8.99
N ILE A 16 -18.20 -2.56 10.23
CA ILE A 16 -17.75 -1.80 11.39
C ILE A 16 -16.24 -1.97 11.62
N ARG A 17 -15.73 -3.20 11.52
CA ARG A 17 -14.30 -3.49 11.67
C ARG A 17 -13.45 -2.78 10.61
N THR A 18 -13.89 -2.83 9.36
CA THR A 18 -13.24 -2.12 8.24
C THR A 18 -13.19 -0.62 8.50
N ASN A 19 -14.29 -0.03 8.97
CA ASN A 19 -14.34 1.40 9.27
C ASN A 19 -13.36 1.79 10.39
N PHE A 20 -13.31 1.03 11.48
CA PHE A 20 -12.37 1.32 12.57
C PHE A 20 -10.91 1.24 12.14
N VAL A 21 -10.54 0.21 11.36
CA VAL A 21 -9.18 0.09 10.82
C VAL A 21 -8.87 1.24 9.86
N GLY A 22 -9.81 1.61 8.99
CA GLY A 22 -9.65 2.75 8.08
C GLY A 22 -9.43 4.07 8.81
N PHE A 23 -10.23 4.38 9.83
CA PHE A 23 -10.05 5.59 10.63
C PHE A 23 -8.77 5.60 11.45
N ALA A 24 -8.39 4.46 12.05
CA ALA A 24 -7.13 4.35 12.78
C ALA A 24 -5.94 4.61 11.86
N SER A 25 -5.96 4.03 10.66
CA SER A 25 -4.92 4.21 9.64
C SER A 25 -4.87 5.65 9.15
N PHE A 26 -6.01 6.25 8.83
CA PHE A 26 -6.06 7.66 8.43
C PHE A 26 -5.58 8.62 9.53
N THR A 27 -5.91 8.33 10.79
CA THR A 27 -5.45 9.15 11.93
C THR A 27 -3.94 9.09 12.06
N LEU A 28 -3.33 7.91 11.93
CA LEU A 28 -1.88 7.75 11.94
C LEU A 28 -1.22 8.47 10.76
N LEU A 29 -1.81 8.38 9.57
CA LEU A 29 -1.33 9.07 8.38
C LEU A 29 -1.33 10.60 8.59
N VAL A 30 -2.44 11.17 9.08
CA VAL A 30 -2.55 12.61 9.38
C VAL A 30 -1.61 13.02 10.51
N TRP A 31 -1.45 12.17 11.53
CA TRP A 31 -0.51 12.42 12.61
C TRP A 31 0.93 12.54 12.10
N ASP A 32 1.36 11.63 11.22
CA ASP A 32 2.67 11.69 10.58
C ASP A 32 2.87 13.00 9.79
N HIS A 33 1.81 13.47 9.09
CA HIS A 33 1.81 14.75 8.38
C HIS A 33 2.06 15.92 9.33
N VAL A 34 1.38 15.96 10.46
CA VAL A 34 1.48 17.08 11.41
C VAL A 34 2.88 17.14 12.03
N ILE A 35 3.43 16.01 12.48
CA ILE A 35 4.70 16.02 13.24
C ILE A 35 5.93 16.29 12.36
N THR A 36 5.87 15.95 11.07
CA THR A 36 7.00 16.13 10.13
C THR A 36 6.88 17.40 9.28
N PHE A 37 5.78 18.15 9.39
CA PHE A 37 5.55 19.35 8.58
C PHE A 37 6.64 20.42 8.76
N SER A 38 7.17 20.58 9.97
CA SER A 38 8.26 21.52 10.24
C SER A 38 9.51 21.20 9.41
N ASP A 39 9.90 19.92 9.40
CA ASP A 39 11.06 19.43 8.65
C ASP A 39 10.79 19.50 7.14
N GLU A 40 9.55 19.25 6.71
CA GLU A 40 9.14 19.41 5.32
C GLU A 40 9.36 20.86 4.85
N VAL A 41 8.91 21.86 5.63
CA VAL A 41 9.08 23.27 5.30
C VAL A 41 10.57 23.64 5.18
N GLU A 42 11.41 23.12 6.07
CA GLU A 42 12.84 23.39 6.05
C GLU A 42 13.57 22.73 4.88
N TYR A 43 13.36 21.43 4.66
CA TYR A 43 14.17 20.65 3.72
C TYR A 43 13.57 20.53 2.32
N ILE A 44 12.24 20.56 2.21
CA ILE A 44 11.53 20.35 0.94
C ILE A 44 11.12 21.68 0.32
N TRP A 45 10.44 22.55 1.08
CA TRP A 45 9.92 23.81 0.54
C TRP A 45 10.99 24.87 0.31
N LYS A 46 11.94 25.01 1.25
CA LYS A 46 13.09 25.92 1.13
C LYS A 46 14.30 25.30 0.43
N GLY A 47 14.30 23.98 0.24
CA GLY A 47 15.39 23.23 -0.37
C GLY A 47 15.52 23.39 -1.89
N LYS A 48 16.51 22.71 -2.47
CA LYS A 48 16.73 22.69 -3.92
C LYS A 48 15.72 21.76 -4.60
N LYS A 49 14.85 22.33 -5.44
CA LYS A 49 13.79 21.59 -6.16
C LYS A 49 14.36 20.67 -7.23
N GLY A 50 14.46 19.38 -6.91
CA GLY A 50 14.81 18.30 -7.84
C GLY A 50 13.61 17.40 -8.16
N PRO A 51 13.73 16.49 -9.14
CA PRO A 51 12.65 15.57 -9.52
C PRO A 51 12.18 14.66 -8.38
N ILE A 52 13.08 14.25 -7.49
CA ILE A 52 12.78 13.42 -6.32
C ILE A 52 11.83 14.15 -5.34
N ILE A 53 11.96 15.47 -5.23
CA ILE A 53 11.10 16.28 -4.36
C ILE A 53 9.65 16.29 -4.87
N TYR A 54 9.44 16.38 -6.18
CA TYR A 54 8.09 16.31 -6.74
C TYR A 54 7.46 14.93 -6.53
N LEU A 55 8.24 13.86 -6.66
CA LEU A 55 7.79 12.50 -6.38
C LEU A 55 7.41 12.32 -4.90
N PHE A 56 8.22 12.88 -3.99
CA PHE A 56 7.93 12.92 -2.55
C PHE A 56 6.64 13.69 -2.26
N ILE A 57 6.50 14.93 -2.76
CA ILE A 57 5.28 15.74 -2.55
C ILE A 57 4.05 15.04 -3.13
N PHE A 58 4.19 14.42 -4.31
CA PHE A 58 3.09 13.65 -4.88
C PHE A 58 2.67 12.52 -3.95
N ASN A 59 3.58 11.65 -3.51
CA ASN A 59 3.27 10.58 -2.56
C ASN A 59 2.66 11.13 -1.25
N ARG A 60 3.26 12.20 -0.72
CA ARG A 60 2.87 12.83 0.54
C ARG A 60 1.42 13.28 0.52
N TYR A 61 0.99 14.02 -0.50
CA TYR A 61 -0.35 14.60 -0.53
C TYR A 61 -1.39 13.78 -1.30
N PHE A 62 -0.96 12.97 -2.28
CA PHE A 62 -1.88 12.13 -3.06
C PHE A 62 -2.53 11.05 -2.21
N THR A 63 -1.75 10.35 -1.38
CA THR A 63 -2.25 9.21 -0.59
C THR A 63 -3.32 9.62 0.43
N PRO A 64 -3.15 10.68 1.25
CA PRO A 64 -4.21 11.16 2.15
C PRO A 64 -5.46 11.63 1.40
N LEU A 65 -5.31 12.32 0.27
CA LEU A 65 -6.45 12.77 -0.53
C LEU A 65 -7.26 11.60 -1.09
N GLY A 66 -6.57 10.55 -1.58
CA GLY A 66 -7.21 9.30 -1.97
C GLY A 66 -7.93 8.62 -0.81
N PHE A 67 -7.30 8.58 0.37
CA PHE A 67 -7.86 7.97 1.57
C PHE A 67 -9.15 8.68 2.05
N ILE A 68 -9.23 10.01 1.96
CA ILE A 68 -10.44 10.77 2.31
C ILE A 68 -11.63 10.33 1.45
N ILE A 69 -11.39 10.09 0.16
CA ILE A 69 -12.43 9.65 -0.76
C ILE A 69 -12.88 8.22 -0.44
N ASN A 70 -11.94 7.34 -0.02
CA ASN A 70 -12.26 6.00 0.48
C ASN A 70 -13.11 6.04 1.75
N LEU A 71 -12.77 6.90 2.73
CA LEU A 71 -13.57 7.07 3.94
C LEU A 71 -15.00 7.55 3.62
N TYR A 72 -15.15 8.50 2.70
CA TYR A 72 -16.48 8.92 2.26
C TYR A 72 -17.29 7.75 1.68
N ALA A 73 -16.64 6.85 0.94
CA ALA A 73 -17.31 5.69 0.39
C ALA A 73 -17.75 4.67 1.44
N TYR A 74 -16.98 4.46 2.49
CA TYR A 74 -17.40 3.55 3.56
C TYR A 74 -18.53 4.12 4.43
N LEU A 75 -18.65 5.45 4.51
CA LEU A 75 -19.62 6.14 5.38
C LEU A 75 -20.92 6.55 4.69
N SER A 76 -20.87 6.79 3.37
CA SER A 76 -22.04 7.31 2.66
C SER A 76 -23.13 6.23 2.48
N PRO A 77 -24.39 6.49 2.88
CA PRO A 77 -25.47 5.53 2.71
C PRO A 77 -26.05 5.51 1.27
N SER A 78 -25.45 6.25 0.33
CA SER A 78 -26.05 6.59 -0.97
C SER A 78 -25.49 5.80 -2.17
N TRP A 79 -24.84 4.67 -1.91
CA TRP A 79 -24.25 3.85 -2.97
C TRP A 79 -25.30 2.98 -3.66
N THR A 80 -25.35 3.09 -4.99
CA THR A 80 -25.97 2.07 -5.85
C THR A 80 -24.89 1.10 -6.32
N VAL A 81 -25.29 -0.10 -6.73
CA VAL A 81 -24.36 -1.15 -7.21
C VAL A 81 -23.49 -0.65 -8.37
N GLU A 82 -24.07 0.13 -9.29
CA GLU A 82 -23.37 0.67 -10.46
C GLU A 82 -22.39 1.79 -10.10
N ARG A 83 -22.68 2.58 -9.06
CA ARG A 83 -21.76 3.58 -8.53
C ARG A 83 -20.60 2.91 -7.80
N CYS A 84 -20.90 1.88 -7.00
CA CYS A 84 -19.90 1.09 -6.31
C CYS A 84 -18.94 0.39 -7.30
N ALA A 85 -19.45 -0.19 -8.39
CA ALA A 85 -18.61 -0.82 -9.41
C ALA A 85 -17.60 0.15 -10.09
N ARG A 86 -17.95 1.43 -10.22
CA ARG A 86 -16.99 2.46 -10.70
C ARG A 86 -16.04 2.90 -9.59
N PHE A 87 -16.55 2.99 -8.36
CA PHE A 87 -15.77 3.38 -7.20
C PHE A 87 -14.64 2.40 -6.88
N ILE A 88 -14.89 1.09 -6.88
CA ILE A 88 -13.85 0.08 -6.61
C ILE A 88 -12.67 0.16 -7.60
N ARG A 89 -12.93 0.56 -8.84
CA ARG A 89 -11.86 0.76 -9.85
C ARG A 89 -11.06 2.02 -9.54
N TYR A 90 -11.73 3.09 -9.12
CA TYR A 90 -11.08 4.31 -8.66
C TYR A 90 -10.20 4.05 -7.43
N GLU A 91 -10.73 3.34 -6.44
CA GLU A 91 -10.01 2.93 -5.23
C GLU A 91 -8.77 2.11 -5.60
N GLY A 92 -8.93 1.05 -6.39
CA GLY A 92 -7.84 0.19 -6.84
C GLY A 92 -6.77 0.94 -7.63
N CYS A 93 -7.14 1.83 -8.55
CA CYS A 93 -6.19 2.67 -9.28
C CYS A 93 -5.42 3.63 -8.35
N THR A 94 -6.09 4.21 -7.36
CA THR A 94 -5.47 5.14 -6.42
C THR A 94 -4.44 4.42 -5.54
N VAL A 95 -4.78 3.22 -5.04
CA VAL A 95 -3.87 2.35 -4.30
C VAL A 95 -2.66 1.97 -5.16
N ALA A 96 -2.90 1.51 -6.39
CA ALA A 96 -1.84 1.10 -7.31
C ALA A 96 -0.86 2.26 -7.60
N ILE A 97 -1.38 3.47 -7.85
CA ILE A 97 -0.53 4.66 -8.06
C ILE A 97 0.33 4.95 -6.83
N ALA A 98 -0.25 4.85 -5.62
CA ALA A 98 0.50 5.09 -4.39
C ALA A 98 1.65 4.08 -4.21
N VAL A 99 1.37 2.80 -4.40
CA VAL A 99 2.36 1.70 -4.33
C VAL A 99 3.46 1.88 -5.39
N GLU A 100 3.10 2.18 -6.63
CA GLU A 100 4.06 2.42 -7.73
C GLU A 100 5.01 3.58 -7.45
N VAL A 101 4.50 4.65 -6.84
CA VAL A 101 5.34 5.79 -6.45
C VAL A 101 6.33 5.39 -5.35
N VAL A 102 5.90 4.61 -4.36
CA VAL A 102 6.79 4.08 -3.32
C VAL A 102 7.84 3.14 -3.91
N GLY A 103 7.44 2.22 -4.79
CA GLY A 103 8.34 1.34 -5.53
C GLY A 103 9.38 2.12 -6.35
N ALA A 104 8.95 3.16 -7.05
CA ALA A 104 9.86 4.04 -7.80
C ALA A 104 10.85 4.79 -6.87
N MET A 105 10.41 5.27 -5.71
CA MET A 105 11.30 5.89 -4.72
C MET A 105 12.36 4.90 -4.21
N MET A 106 11.97 3.66 -3.93
CA MET A 106 12.88 2.60 -3.50
C MET A 106 13.86 2.19 -4.62
N LEU A 107 13.38 2.14 -5.87
CA LEU A 107 14.23 1.90 -7.04
C LEU A 107 15.31 2.98 -7.21
N LEU A 108 14.93 4.25 -7.06
CA LEU A 108 15.86 5.38 -7.10
C LEU A 108 16.89 5.29 -5.97
N ARG A 109 16.47 4.89 -4.77
CA ARG A 109 17.36 4.64 -3.62
C ARG A 109 18.39 3.56 -3.95
N ILE A 110 17.97 2.42 -4.49
CA ILE A 110 18.91 1.34 -4.87
C ILE A 110 19.86 1.78 -5.98
N ASN A 111 19.37 2.53 -6.97
CA ASN A 111 20.20 3.08 -8.03
C ASN A 111 21.33 3.99 -7.51
N ALA A 112 21.07 4.74 -6.43
CA ALA A 112 22.07 5.56 -5.74
C ALA A 112 23.06 4.73 -4.91
N LEU A 113 22.61 3.65 -4.27
CA LEU A 113 23.48 2.74 -3.49
C LEU A 113 24.41 1.87 -4.36
N TYR A 114 23.95 1.52 -5.56
CA TYR A 114 24.63 0.65 -6.53
C TYR A 114 24.95 1.36 -7.87
N PRO A 115 25.74 2.45 -7.87
CA PRO A 115 25.95 3.26 -9.08
C PRO A 115 26.66 2.49 -10.20
N ARG A 116 27.47 1.48 -9.87
CA ARG A 116 28.23 0.66 -10.83
C ARG A 116 27.50 -0.61 -11.30
N GLN A 117 26.47 -1.07 -10.59
CA GLN A 117 25.80 -2.35 -10.85
C GLN A 117 24.38 -2.12 -11.36
N LYS A 118 24.27 -1.46 -12.52
CA LYS A 118 22.96 -1.07 -13.10
C LYS A 118 22.05 -2.24 -13.44
N TRP A 119 22.60 -3.45 -13.60
CA TRP A 119 21.83 -4.69 -13.71
C TRP A 119 20.85 -4.87 -12.53
N ILE A 120 21.26 -4.55 -11.30
CA ILE A 120 20.39 -4.70 -10.11
C ILE A 120 19.20 -3.75 -10.20
N THR A 121 19.45 -2.49 -10.56
CA THR A 121 18.38 -1.51 -10.79
C THR A 121 17.48 -1.93 -11.94
N ALA A 122 18.04 -2.45 -13.04
CA ALA A 122 17.25 -2.93 -14.16
C ALA A 122 16.35 -4.12 -13.77
N LEU A 123 16.87 -5.07 -12.99
CA LEU A 123 16.11 -6.19 -12.45
C LEU A 123 14.94 -5.71 -11.58
N LEU A 124 15.20 -4.79 -10.64
CA LEU A 124 14.14 -4.21 -9.80
C LEU A 124 13.12 -3.42 -10.61
N GLY A 125 13.54 -2.70 -11.65
CA GLY A 125 12.64 -2.00 -12.55
C GLY A 125 11.74 -2.94 -13.34
N VAL A 126 12.27 -4.08 -13.82
CA VAL A 126 11.47 -5.13 -14.47
C VAL A 126 10.47 -5.74 -13.49
N LEU A 127 10.90 -6.05 -12.26
CA LEU A 127 10.00 -6.57 -11.22
C LEU A 127 8.84 -5.60 -10.95
N LEU A 128 9.14 -4.31 -10.81
CA LEU A 128 8.12 -3.28 -10.59
C LEU A 128 7.13 -3.21 -11.77
N VAL A 129 7.60 -3.19 -13.02
CA VAL A 129 6.71 -3.16 -14.20
C VAL A 129 5.83 -4.41 -14.31
N VAL A 130 6.38 -5.58 -13.97
CA VAL A 130 5.60 -6.83 -13.93
C VAL A 130 4.50 -6.75 -12.87
N GLU A 131 4.84 -6.25 -11.69
CA GLU A 131 3.89 -6.01 -10.61
C GLU A 131 2.78 -5.03 -11.03
N THR A 132 3.13 -3.91 -11.66
CA THR A 132 2.14 -2.96 -12.20
C THR A 132 1.18 -3.63 -13.18
N GLY A 133 1.72 -4.47 -14.08
CA GLY A 133 0.92 -5.19 -15.07
C GLY A 133 -0.06 -6.17 -14.44
N ILE A 134 0.39 -6.91 -13.43
CA ILE A 134 -0.46 -7.84 -12.66
C ILE A 134 -1.55 -7.06 -11.91
N ASN A 135 -1.19 -5.98 -11.21
CA ASN A 135 -2.15 -5.15 -10.49
C ASN A 135 -3.20 -4.52 -11.40
N ALA A 136 -2.79 -3.99 -12.57
CA ALA A 136 -3.72 -3.45 -13.56
C ALA A 136 -4.69 -4.52 -14.08
N TRP A 137 -4.19 -5.73 -14.35
CA TRP A 137 -5.03 -6.85 -14.78
C TRP A 137 -6.02 -7.27 -13.68
N LEU A 138 -5.60 -7.34 -12.42
CA LEU A 138 -6.47 -7.68 -11.28
C LEU A 138 -7.57 -6.62 -11.06
N ILE A 139 -7.22 -5.33 -11.14
CA ILE A 139 -8.19 -4.23 -11.01
C ILE A 139 -9.24 -4.31 -12.12
N SER A 140 -8.86 -4.69 -13.34
CA SER A 140 -9.80 -4.86 -14.45
C SER A 140 -10.84 -5.97 -14.22
N ARG A 141 -10.56 -6.91 -13.30
CA ARG A 141 -11.37 -8.07 -12.94
C ARG A 141 -11.96 -7.99 -11.51
N GLY A 142 -11.93 -6.80 -10.91
CA GLY A 142 -12.53 -6.56 -9.59
C GLY A 142 -14.05 -6.44 -9.65
N GLU A 143 -14.73 -7.03 -8.67
CA GLU A 143 -16.19 -6.99 -8.51
C GLU A 143 -16.56 -6.38 -7.15
N PRO A 144 -17.68 -5.67 -7.05
CA PRO A 144 -18.14 -5.16 -5.76
C PRO A 144 -18.66 -6.31 -4.88
N VAL A 145 -18.50 -6.20 -3.56
CA VAL A 145 -19.10 -7.13 -2.60
C VAL A 145 -20.62 -6.90 -2.54
N LEU A 146 -21.39 -7.99 -2.61
CA LEU A 146 -22.83 -7.97 -2.44
C LEU A 146 -23.22 -7.96 -0.95
N HIS A 147 -23.84 -6.88 -0.51
CA HIS A 147 -24.39 -6.73 0.84
C HIS A 147 -25.85 -7.17 0.93
N ASN A 148 -26.28 -7.53 2.15
CA ASN A 148 -27.66 -7.94 2.39
C ASN A 148 -28.58 -6.72 2.47
N LYS A 149 -29.65 -6.65 1.65
CA LYS A 149 -30.60 -5.51 1.73
C LYS A 149 -31.23 -5.33 3.11
N ALA A 150 -31.36 -6.41 3.89
CA ALA A 150 -31.92 -6.38 5.24
C ALA A 150 -30.93 -5.87 6.30
N SER A 151 -29.63 -5.79 6.01
CA SER A 151 -28.62 -5.26 6.94
C SER A 151 -28.58 -3.74 6.97
N GLY A 152 -29.14 -3.07 5.95
CA GLY A 152 -29.05 -1.61 5.79
C GLY A 152 -27.62 -1.14 5.50
N VAL A 153 -26.69 -2.05 5.21
CA VAL A 153 -25.30 -1.73 4.87
C VAL A 153 -25.23 -1.32 3.39
N HIS A 154 -24.70 -0.13 3.16
CA HIS A 154 -24.47 0.44 1.83
C HIS A 154 -22.98 0.64 1.54
N ALA A 155 -22.10 0.01 2.31
CA ALA A 155 -20.65 0.10 2.10
C ALA A 155 -20.27 -0.46 0.72
N CYS A 156 -19.17 0.03 0.18
CA CYS A 156 -18.62 -0.45 -1.07
C CYS A 156 -17.20 -0.96 -0.82
N SER A 157 -16.99 -2.26 -1.01
CA SER A 157 -15.67 -2.89 -0.92
C SER A 157 -15.39 -3.74 -2.15
N MET A 158 -14.13 -3.77 -2.55
CA MET A 158 -13.65 -4.57 -3.69
C MET A 158 -13.34 -6.01 -3.27
N ILE A 159 -13.81 -6.97 -4.06
CA ILE A 159 -13.32 -8.35 -4.03
C ILE A 159 -12.89 -8.79 -5.43
N PHE A 160 -11.87 -9.64 -5.49
CA PHE A 160 -11.44 -10.22 -6.76
C PHE A 160 -12.37 -11.36 -7.18
N ASP A 161 -12.56 -11.51 -8.49
CA ASP A 161 -13.33 -12.62 -9.06
C ASP A 161 -12.82 -13.97 -8.49
N PRO A 162 -13.72 -14.82 -7.96
CA PRO A 162 -13.36 -16.13 -7.40
C PRO A 162 -12.53 -17.00 -8.35
N ALA A 163 -12.70 -16.86 -9.67
CA ALA A 163 -11.92 -17.59 -10.67
C ALA A 163 -10.43 -17.21 -10.68
N ILE A 164 -10.11 -15.98 -10.24
CA ILE A 164 -8.75 -15.46 -10.10
C ILE A 164 -8.29 -15.39 -8.65
N SER A 165 -9.01 -15.99 -7.69
CA SER A 165 -8.66 -15.94 -6.27
C SER A 165 -7.25 -16.44 -5.98
N HIS A 166 -6.77 -17.44 -6.73
CA HIS A 166 -5.38 -17.92 -6.61
C HIS A 166 -4.36 -16.91 -7.15
N ALA A 167 -4.68 -16.23 -8.25
CA ALA A 167 -3.83 -15.19 -8.83
C ALA A 167 -3.80 -13.93 -7.94
N ALA A 168 -4.94 -13.53 -7.37
CA ALA A 168 -5.02 -12.45 -6.38
C ALA A 168 -4.20 -12.79 -5.11
N SER A 169 -4.32 -14.03 -4.62
CA SER A 169 -3.53 -14.48 -3.47
C SER A 169 -2.03 -14.49 -3.77
N ALA A 170 -1.63 -14.93 -4.97
CA ALA A 170 -0.23 -14.90 -5.39
C ALA A 170 0.29 -13.47 -5.58
N SER A 171 -0.55 -12.56 -6.09
CA SER A 171 -0.19 -11.15 -6.29
C SER A 171 0.13 -10.43 -4.98
N ALA A 172 -0.55 -10.80 -3.87
CA ALA A 172 -0.30 -10.22 -2.55
C ALA A 172 1.09 -10.53 -1.98
N TRP A 173 1.85 -11.47 -2.57
CA TRP A 173 3.24 -11.74 -2.20
C TRP A 173 4.24 -10.85 -2.97
N TYR A 174 3.84 -10.25 -4.09
CA TYR A 174 4.76 -9.46 -4.91
C TYR A 174 5.30 -8.22 -4.20
N PRO A 175 4.46 -7.35 -3.57
CA PRO A 175 4.96 -6.20 -2.82
C PRO A 175 5.93 -6.61 -1.71
N LEU A 176 5.57 -7.67 -0.97
CA LEU A 176 6.40 -8.23 0.10
C LEU A 176 7.77 -8.70 -0.43
N LEU A 177 7.78 -9.39 -1.57
CA LEU A 177 9.02 -9.84 -2.21
C LEU A 177 9.85 -8.65 -2.69
N TYR A 178 9.23 -7.65 -3.31
CA TYR A 178 9.89 -6.45 -3.79
C TYR A 178 10.60 -5.72 -2.64
N ASP A 179 9.87 -5.40 -1.57
CA ASP A 179 10.40 -4.71 -0.40
C ASP A 179 11.51 -5.52 0.29
N SER A 180 11.34 -6.85 0.36
CA SER A 180 12.35 -7.74 0.95
C SER A 180 13.65 -7.75 0.14
N ILE A 181 13.57 -7.73 -1.20
CA ILE A 181 14.75 -7.66 -2.06
C ILE A 181 15.43 -6.28 -1.90
N VAL A 182 14.67 -5.19 -1.94
CA VAL A 182 15.20 -3.83 -1.74
C VAL A 182 15.89 -3.70 -0.39
N PHE A 183 15.27 -4.21 0.68
CA PHE A 183 15.83 -4.19 2.02
C PHE A 183 17.10 -5.04 2.10
N ALA A 184 17.09 -6.27 1.58
CA ALA A 184 18.26 -7.15 1.56
C ALA A 184 19.44 -6.53 0.80
N LEU A 185 19.20 -5.89 -0.34
CA LEU A 185 20.22 -5.16 -1.09
C LEU A 185 20.75 -3.96 -0.29
N THR A 186 19.86 -3.21 0.36
CA THR A 186 20.25 -2.07 1.20
C THR A 186 21.16 -2.53 2.34
N VAL A 187 20.81 -3.60 3.05
CA VAL A 187 21.62 -4.19 4.13
C VAL A 187 22.95 -4.71 3.57
N ASN A 188 22.92 -5.47 2.48
CA ASN A 188 24.13 -6.04 1.87
C ASN A 188 25.15 -4.95 1.47
N ARG A 189 24.67 -3.78 1.02
CA ARG A 189 25.54 -2.66 0.67
C ARG A 189 26.07 -1.89 1.89
N THR A 190 25.23 -1.69 2.89
CA THR A 190 25.53 -0.80 4.03
C THR A 190 26.27 -1.51 5.16
N LEU A 191 25.95 -2.78 5.42
CA LEU A 191 26.50 -3.56 6.53
C LEU A 191 28.03 -3.74 6.48
N PRO A 192 28.67 -4.01 5.33
CA PRO A 192 30.13 -4.11 5.26
C PRO A 192 30.82 -2.77 5.59
N SER A 193 30.24 -1.65 5.16
CA SER A 193 30.77 -0.31 5.45
C SER A 193 30.72 0.02 6.94
N ILE A 194 29.63 -0.38 7.61
CA ILE A 194 29.46 -0.23 9.06
C ILE A 194 30.44 -1.14 9.82
N ARG A 195 30.55 -2.42 9.42
CA ARG A 195 31.48 -3.37 10.06
C ARG A 195 32.94 -2.93 9.96
N LYS A 196 33.32 -2.32 8.83
CA LYS A 196 34.68 -1.76 8.63
C LYS A 196 34.89 -0.40 9.31
N LYS A 197 33.89 0.13 10.04
CA LYS A 197 33.89 1.49 10.64
C LYS A 197 34.18 2.60 9.62
N GLN A 198 33.85 2.36 8.35
CA GLN A 198 34.00 3.32 7.25
C GLN A 198 32.69 4.09 6.99
N ALA A 199 31.57 3.62 7.56
CA ALA A 199 30.29 4.29 7.46
C ALA A 199 30.23 5.52 8.37
N GLY A 200 29.89 6.67 7.79
CA GLY A 200 29.56 7.88 8.55
C GLY A 200 28.23 7.75 9.31
N PHE A 201 27.96 8.73 10.18
CA PHE A 201 26.75 8.81 11.01
C PHE A 201 25.45 8.62 10.21
N ILE A 202 25.36 9.25 9.03
CA ILE A 202 24.18 9.20 8.14
C ILE A 202 23.86 7.77 7.68
N VAL A 203 24.87 6.99 7.27
CA VAL A 203 24.67 5.63 6.75
C VAL A 203 24.22 4.68 7.86
N LYS A 204 24.77 4.85 9.06
CA LYS A 204 24.36 4.07 10.23
C LYS A 204 22.90 4.37 10.59
N ARG A 205 22.53 5.64 10.64
CA ARG A 205 21.17 6.07 11.00
C ARG A 205 20.15 5.62 9.95
N LEU A 206 20.49 5.75 8.67
CA LEU A 206 19.68 5.26 7.56
C LEU A 206 19.38 3.75 7.64
N LEU A 207 20.33 2.95 8.14
CA LEU A 207 20.11 1.51 8.32
C LEU A 207 19.24 1.22 9.54
N GLU A 208 19.49 1.86 10.68
CA GLU A 208 18.67 1.68 11.90
C GLU A 208 17.20 2.05 11.64
N ASP A 209 16.96 3.23 11.10
CA ASP A 209 15.61 3.72 10.82
C ASP A 209 14.97 2.90 9.68
N GLY A 210 15.77 2.49 8.68
CA GLY A 210 15.31 1.65 7.57
C GLY A 210 14.90 0.23 7.98
N VAL A 211 15.59 -0.37 8.95
CA VAL A 211 15.23 -1.69 9.51
C VAL A 211 13.93 -1.61 10.27
N LEU A 212 13.74 -0.56 11.09
CA LEU A 212 12.51 -0.38 11.85
C LEU A 212 11.32 -0.20 10.91
N TYR A 213 11.43 0.68 9.92
CA TYR A 213 10.39 0.88 8.91
C TYR A 213 10.05 -0.42 8.16
N TYR A 214 11.06 -1.11 7.62
CA TYR A 214 10.84 -2.36 6.88
C TYR A 214 10.19 -3.44 7.76
N SER A 215 10.57 -3.55 9.04
CA SER A 215 9.97 -4.55 9.94
C SER A 215 8.47 -4.34 10.16
N VAL A 216 8.02 -3.08 10.23
CA VAL A 216 6.61 -2.73 10.39
C VAL A 216 5.84 -3.02 9.10
N ILE A 217 6.35 -2.55 7.96
CA ILE A 217 5.73 -2.81 6.65
C ILE A 217 5.66 -4.31 6.35
N PHE A 218 6.73 -5.05 6.60
CA PHE A 218 6.76 -6.51 6.44
C PHE A 218 5.69 -7.19 7.30
N ALA A 219 5.53 -6.78 8.56
CA ALA A 219 4.52 -7.36 9.44
C ALA A 219 3.10 -7.09 8.93
N ILE A 220 2.81 -5.86 8.53
CA ILE A 220 1.48 -5.47 8.01
C ILE A 220 1.16 -6.23 6.72
N THR A 221 2.08 -6.21 5.76
CA THR A 221 1.91 -6.87 4.46
C THR A 221 1.83 -8.38 4.61
N PHE A 222 2.66 -9.00 5.46
CA PHE A 222 2.57 -10.44 5.74
C PHE A 222 1.21 -10.84 6.33
N VAL A 223 0.68 -10.06 7.29
CA VAL A 223 -0.65 -10.29 7.87
C VAL A 223 -1.73 -10.14 6.80
N LEU A 224 -1.64 -9.11 5.95
CA LEU A 224 -2.55 -8.92 4.83
C LEU A 224 -2.53 -10.11 3.86
N THR A 225 -1.35 -10.55 3.44
CA THR A 225 -1.18 -11.70 2.54
C THR A 225 -1.80 -12.96 3.13
N PHE A 226 -1.62 -13.19 4.44
CA PHE A 226 -2.27 -14.30 5.14
C PHE A 226 -3.80 -14.15 5.19
N MET A 227 -4.31 -12.94 5.47
CA MET A 227 -5.75 -12.66 5.49
C MET A 227 -6.42 -12.87 4.13
N ILE A 228 -5.76 -12.53 3.02
CA ILE A 228 -6.31 -12.74 1.67
C ILE A 228 -6.57 -14.23 1.40
N VAL A 229 -5.70 -15.10 1.93
CA VAL A 229 -5.80 -16.56 1.78
C VAL A 229 -6.81 -17.16 2.75
N ALA A 230 -6.79 -16.77 4.02
CA ALA A 230 -7.50 -17.45 5.10
C ALA A 230 -8.81 -16.79 5.55
N ALA A 231 -9.00 -15.49 5.31
CA ALA A 231 -10.10 -14.73 5.90
C ALA A 231 -11.40 -14.79 5.06
N PRO A 232 -12.58 -14.60 5.68
CA PRO A 232 -13.86 -14.44 4.99
C PRO A 232 -13.85 -13.27 3.99
N PRO A 233 -14.62 -13.37 2.88
CA PRO A 233 -14.68 -12.36 1.80
C PRO A 233 -14.77 -10.90 2.26
N GLY A 234 -15.60 -10.60 3.26
CA GLY A 234 -15.80 -9.24 3.78
C GLY A 234 -14.61 -8.66 4.54
N THR A 235 -13.69 -9.51 5.01
CA THR A 235 -12.55 -9.10 5.84
C THR A 235 -11.19 -9.22 5.15
N LYS A 236 -11.13 -9.83 3.96
CA LYS A 236 -9.86 -10.16 3.27
C LYS A 236 -8.93 -8.96 3.09
N ASN A 237 -9.49 -7.79 2.79
CA ASN A 237 -8.75 -6.60 2.41
C ASN A 237 -8.68 -5.54 3.52
N ILE A 238 -9.08 -5.85 4.76
CA ILE A 238 -9.09 -4.86 5.87
C ILE A 238 -7.69 -4.26 6.08
N CYS A 239 -6.65 -5.09 6.07
CA CYS A 239 -5.29 -4.63 6.27
C CYS A 239 -4.68 -3.92 5.05
N ALA A 240 -5.32 -3.95 3.88
CA ALA A 240 -4.82 -3.24 2.70
C ALA A 240 -4.83 -1.72 2.89
N GLN A 241 -5.74 -1.22 3.74
CA GLN A 241 -5.78 0.19 4.13
C GLN A 241 -4.53 0.61 4.93
N MET A 242 -3.90 -0.33 5.64
CA MET A 242 -2.67 -0.06 6.39
C MET A 242 -1.41 -0.07 5.51
N GLU A 243 -1.49 -0.59 4.28
CA GLU A 243 -0.38 -0.57 3.32
C GLU A 243 -0.12 0.86 2.78
N GLN A 244 -1.10 1.75 2.91
CA GLN A 244 -1.00 3.14 2.47
C GLN A 244 -0.38 4.09 3.52
N LEU A 245 0.01 3.57 4.69
CA LEU A 245 0.71 4.30 5.76
C LEU A 245 2.20 4.48 5.44
#